data_AF-A0A0A8EJG3-F1
#
_entry.id   AF-A0A0A8EJG3-F1
#
_cell.length_a   1.000
_cell.length_b   1.000
_cell.length_c   1.000
_cell.angle_alpha   90.00
_cell.angle_beta   90.00
_cell.angle_gamma   90.00
#
_symmetry.space_group_name_H-M   'P 1'
#
loop_
_entity.id
_entity.type
_entity.pdbx_description
1 polymer ?
#
loop_
_entity_poly.entity_id
_entity_poly.type
_entity_poly.pdbx_seq_one_letter_code
_entity_poly.pdbx_strand_id
1 'polypeptide(L)'
;MMGRVTVRRRVLRLRAGVASYRPDTLAGEEPLEIRVGGRPLAVTMRTPGHDFDLAAGFLVSEGVVRGADDIAGIRYCAGATADGGNTYNVPAATR
;
A
#
# COMPACT_ATOMS: atom_id res chain seq x y z
N MET A 1 -9.73 0.18 -6.28
CA MET A 1 -9.25 1.57 -6.09
C MET A 1 -7.90 1.68 -6.78
N MET A 2 -7.66 2.70 -7.61
CA MET A 2 -6.40 2.87 -8.35
C MET A 2 -5.58 4.00 -7.70
N GLY A 3 -4.70 3.64 -6.77
CA GLY A 3 -3.72 4.57 -6.19
C GLY A 3 -2.69 5.01 -7.23
N ARG A 4 -2.02 6.15 -7.01
CA ARG A 4 -1.07 6.67 -8.01
C ARG A 4 0.31 6.04 -7.84
N VAL A 5 0.73 5.22 -8.81
CA VAL A 5 2.08 4.62 -8.87
C VAL A 5 3.19 5.69 -8.86
N THR A 6 2.93 6.85 -9.50
CA THR A 6 3.86 7.98 -9.54
C THR A 6 3.17 9.31 -9.31
N VAL A 7 3.92 10.29 -8.81
CA VAL A 7 3.47 11.68 -8.61
C VAL A 7 4.44 12.66 -9.29
N ARG A 8 3.90 13.74 -9.87
CA ARG A 8 4.70 14.80 -10.48
C ARG A 8 4.90 15.93 -9.47
N ARG A 9 6.15 16.28 -9.18
CA ARG A 9 6.49 17.37 -8.25
C ARG A 9 7.50 18.32 -8.88
N ARG A 10 7.35 19.62 -8.61
CA ARG A 10 8.34 20.62 -9.00
C ARG A 10 9.51 20.54 -8.03
N VAL A 11 10.69 20.23 -8.54
CA VAL A 11 11.92 20.11 -7.74
C VAL A 11 12.92 21.18 -8.14
N LEU A 12 13.77 21.58 -7.18
CA LEU A 12 14.92 22.43 -7.44
C LEU A 12 16.09 21.54 -7.87
N ARG A 13 16.62 21.77 -9.08
CA ARG A 13 17.80 21.10 -9.61
C ARG A 13 18.98 22.06 -9.59
N LEU A 14 20.04 21.69 -8.87
CA LEU A 14 21.30 22.42 -8.80
C LEU A 14 22.34 21.70 -9.68
N ARG A 15 22.93 22.39 -10.66
CA ARG A 15 23.99 21.85 -11.53
C ARG A 15 25.01 22.93 -11.84
N ALA A 16 26.29 22.67 -11.55
CA ALA A 16 27.41 23.58 -11.84
C ALA A 16 27.14 25.04 -11.40
N GLY A 17 26.62 25.23 -10.18
CA GLY A 17 26.27 26.55 -9.65
C GLY A 17 24.97 27.17 -10.21
N VAL A 18 24.31 26.53 -11.18
CA VAL A 18 23.03 26.98 -11.74
C VAL A 18 21.87 26.27 -11.05
N ALA A 19 20.91 27.06 -10.56
CA ALA A 19 19.65 26.61 -9.99
C ALA A 19 18.53 26.69 -11.02
N SER A 20 17.75 25.62 -11.18
CA SER A 20 16.56 25.63 -12.04
C SER A 20 15.45 24.76 -11.46
N TYR A 21 14.20 25.17 -11.64
CA TYR A 21 13.05 24.35 -11.27
C TYR A 21 12.58 23.53 -12.46
N ARG A 22 12.38 22.23 -12.25
CA ARG A 22 11.86 21.30 -13.27
C ARG A 22 10.85 20.35 -12.60
N PRO A 23 9.82 19.88 -13.30
CA PRO A 23 9.01 18.78 -12.80
C PRO A 23 9.82 17.47 -12.83
N ASP A 24 9.69 16.68 -11.78
CA ASP A 24 10.22 15.33 -11.68
C ASP A 24 9.08 14.33 -11.42
N THR A 25 9.30 13.08 -11.78
CA THR A 25 8.38 11.97 -11.53
C THR A 25 8.92 11.18 -10.35
N LEU A 26 8.20 11.22 -9.23
CA LEU A 26 8.55 10.51 -8.00
C LEU A 26 7.66 9.28 -7.82
N ALA A 27 8.15 8.27 -7.12
CA ALA A 27 7.31 7.15 -6.69
C ALA A 27 6.16 7.67 -5.80
N GLY A 28 4.96 7.14 -6.02
CA GLY A 28 3.85 7.34 -5.12
C GLY A 28 3.94 6.36 -3.95
N GLU A 29 3.63 6.84 -2.75
CA GLU A 29 3.50 6.01 -1.56
C GLU A 29 2.12 6.25 -0.93
N GLU A 30 1.42 5.17 -0.62
CA GLU A 30 0.14 5.18 0.06
C GLU A 30 0.15 4.11 1.16
N PRO A 31 -0.49 4.37 2.31
CA PRO A 31 -0.59 3.40 3.38
C PRO A 31 -1.50 2.22 2.98
N LEU A 32 -1.10 1.02 3.38
CA LEU A 32 -1.90 -0.20 3.34
C LEU A 32 -2.11 -0.72 4.76
N GLU A 33 -3.36 -0.89 5.19
CA GLU A 33 -3.70 -1.64 6.40
C GLU A 33 -3.98 -3.10 6.05
N ILE A 34 -3.19 -4.01 6.63
CA ILE A 34 -3.40 -5.46 6.55
C ILE A 34 -4.20 -5.89 7.79
N ARG A 35 -5.28 -6.67 7.60
CA ARG A 35 -6.09 -7.22 8.70
C ARG A 35 -6.27 -8.72 8.54
N VAL A 36 -6.20 -9.47 9.63
CA VAL A 36 -6.42 -10.92 9.63
C VAL A 36 -7.62 -11.25 10.51
N GLY A 37 -8.57 -12.04 9.99
CA GLY A 37 -9.83 -12.32 10.69
C GLY A 37 -10.59 -11.04 11.10
N GLY A 38 -10.51 -9.99 10.28
CA GLY A 38 -11.15 -8.69 10.56
C GLY A 38 -10.41 -7.79 11.56
N ARG A 39 -9.29 -8.22 12.16
CA ARG A 39 -8.52 -7.44 13.13
C ARG A 39 -7.28 -6.81 12.49
N PRO A 40 -6.98 -5.51 12.73
CA PRO A 40 -5.75 -4.88 12.26
C PRO A 40 -4.52 -5.66 12.71
N LEU A 41 -3.61 -5.91 11.77
CA LEU A 41 -2.33 -6.55 12.01
C LEU A 41 -1.19 -5.54 11.90
N ALA A 42 -1.12 -4.82 10.78
CA ALA A 42 -0.08 -3.87 10.48
C ALA A 42 -0.55 -2.80 9.49
N VAL A 43 0.11 -1.65 9.52
CA VAL A 43 0.04 -0.63 8.47
C VAL A 43 1.44 -0.49 7.87
N THR A 44 1.54 -0.55 6.54
CA THR A 44 2.80 -0.39 5.82
C THR A 44 2.66 0.61 4.68
N MET A 45 3.75 1.27 4.31
CA MET A 45 3.80 2.13 3.12
C MET A 45 4.09 1.28 1.89
N ARG A 46 3.44 1.60 0.77
CA ARG A 46 3.71 0.92 -0.50
C ARG A 46 3.49 1.86 -1.68
N THR A 47 4.09 1.50 -2.82
CA THR A 47 3.60 1.97 -4.11
C THR A 47 2.35 1.18 -4.51
N PRO A 48 1.22 1.83 -4.84
CA PRO A 48 -0.02 1.14 -5.19
C PRO A 48 0.11 0.24 -6.42
N GLY A 49 -0.56 -0.92 -6.42
CA GLY A 49 -0.75 -1.73 -7.64
C GLY A 49 -0.76 -3.25 -7.42
N HIS A 50 0.01 -3.74 -6.44
CA HIS A 50 0.21 -5.17 -6.17
C HIS A 50 -0.18 -5.55 -4.73
N ASP A 51 -1.29 -4.99 -4.27
CA ASP A 51 -1.67 -5.01 -2.85
C ASP A 51 -1.92 -6.43 -2.31
N PHE A 52 -2.49 -7.32 -3.12
CA PHE A 52 -2.77 -8.70 -2.73
C PHE A 52 -1.49 -9.53 -2.61
N ASP A 53 -0.59 -9.41 -3.59
CA ASP A 53 0.71 -10.08 -3.57
C ASP A 53 1.54 -9.59 -2.39
N LEU A 54 1.54 -8.27 -2.15
CA LEU A 54 2.23 -7.66 -1.03
C LEU A 54 1.66 -8.16 0.31
N ALA A 55 0.34 -8.26 0.44
CA ALA A 55 -0.29 -8.75 1.66
C ALA A 55 0.03 -10.24 1.92
N ALA A 56 -0.07 -11.09 0.89
CA ALA A 56 0.28 -12.51 1.01
C ALA A 56 1.76 -12.68 1.39
N GLY A 57 2.66 -11.98 0.69
CA GLY A 57 4.09 -12.01 0.98
C GLY A 57 4.44 -11.48 2.37
N PHE A 58 3.75 -10.43 2.84
CA PHE A 58 3.90 -9.91 4.20
C PHE A 58 3.52 -10.95 5.25
N LEU A 59 2.37 -11.62 5.10
CA LEU A 59 1.92 -12.63 6.07
C LEU A 59 2.88 -13.82 6.18
N VAL A 60 3.49 -14.23 5.06
CA VAL A 60 4.53 -15.28 5.05
C VAL A 60 5.81 -14.79 5.72
N SER A 61 6.26 -13.58 5.35
CA SER A 61 7.54 -13.02 5.85
C SER A 61 7.52 -12.75 7.36
N GLU A 62 6.37 -12.34 7.90
CA GLU A 62 6.16 -12.14 9.33
C GLU A 62 5.78 -13.43 10.08
N GLY A 63 5.72 -14.58 9.39
CA GLY A 63 5.41 -15.89 9.99
C GLY A 63 3.96 -16.05 10.48
N VAL A 64 3.05 -15.20 10.01
CA VAL A 64 1.62 -15.26 10.35
C VAL A 64 0.95 -16.45 9.67
N VAL A 65 1.40 -16.80 8.46
CA VAL A 65 1.01 -18.00 7.72
C VAL A 65 2.25 -18.75 7.25
N ARG A 66 2.13 -20.07 7.04
CA ARG A 66 3.23 -20.92 6.57
C ARG A 66 3.19 -21.15 5.06
N GLY A 67 2.03 -21.03 4.44
CA GLY A 67 1.85 -21.23 3.01
C GLY A 67 0.49 -20.80 2.51
N ALA A 68 0.25 -20.99 1.21
CA ALA A 68 -0.99 -20.59 0.54
C ALA A 68 -2.23 -21.27 1.15
N ASP A 69 -2.10 -22.51 1.62
CA ASP A 69 -3.20 -23.27 2.22
C ASP A 69 -3.75 -22.66 3.53
N ASP A 70 -2.97 -21.78 4.17
CA ASP A 70 -3.42 -21.03 5.36
C ASP A 70 -4.23 -19.77 5.01
N ILE A 71 -4.39 -19.44 3.72
CA ILE A 71 -5.10 -18.26 3.22
C ILE A 71 -6.35 -18.70 2.44
N ALA A 72 -7.52 -18.65 3.07
CA ALA A 72 -8.77 -18.97 2.38
C ALA A 72 -9.19 -17.90 1.34
N GLY A 73 -8.64 -16.69 1.42
CA GLY A 73 -8.88 -15.64 0.44
C GLY A 73 -8.25 -14.32 0.85
N ILE A 74 -8.15 -13.40 -0.10
CA ILE A 74 -7.73 -12.02 0.13
C ILE A 74 -8.72 -11.13 -0.63
N ARG A 75 -9.30 -10.15 0.06
CA ARG A 75 -10.26 -9.21 -0.53
C ARG A 75 -9.89 -7.78 -0.19
N TYR A 76 -10.62 -6.80 -0.69
CA TYR A 76 -10.61 -5.48 -0.10
C TYR A 76 -11.85 -5.36 0.78
N CYS A 77 -11.71 -5.05 2.07
CA CYS A 77 -12.87 -4.64 2.85
C CYS A 77 -13.20 -3.20 2.53
N ALA A 78 -14.48 -2.90 2.33
CA ALA A 78 -14.92 -1.53 2.22
C ALA A 78 -14.76 -0.83 3.59
N GLY A 79 -13.66 -0.13 3.82
CA GLY A 79 -13.54 0.83 4.92
C GLY A 79 -14.54 1.98 4.74
N ALA A 80 -15.73 1.85 5.33
CA ALA A 80 -16.54 3.00 5.68
C ALA A 80 -16.05 3.50 7.05
N THR A 81 -15.30 4.59 7.06
CA THR A 81 -15.25 5.46 8.23
C THR A 81 -16.46 6.39 8.17
N ALA A 82 -17.02 6.78 9.32
CA ALA A 82 -18.17 7.69 9.40
C ALA A 82 -17.91 9.07 8.73
N ASP A 83 -16.65 9.37 8.42
CA ASP A 83 -16.16 10.64 7.87
C ASP A 83 -15.65 10.57 6.41
N GLY A 84 -15.98 9.51 5.66
CA GLY A 84 -15.71 9.46 4.21
C GLY A 84 -14.23 9.38 3.82
N GLY A 85 -13.34 8.97 4.73
CA GLY A 85 -11.92 8.75 4.46
C GLY A 85 -11.66 7.38 3.84
N ASN A 86 -10.96 7.40 2.70
CA ASN A 86 -10.62 6.29 1.80
C ASN A 86 -10.57 4.89 2.42
N THR A 87 -11.27 4.01 1.71
CA THR A 87 -11.41 2.58 1.89
C THR A 87 -10.05 1.88 1.92
N TYR A 88 -9.53 1.63 3.11
CA TYR A 88 -8.34 0.80 3.28
C TYR A 88 -8.60 -0.55 2.61
N ASN A 89 -7.75 -0.88 1.66
CA ASN A 89 -7.73 -2.18 1.00
C ASN A 89 -7.40 -3.23 2.07
N VAL A 90 -8.39 -3.88 2.66
CA VAL A 90 -8.19 -4.88 3.74
C VAL A 90 -8.10 -6.30 3.17
N PRO A 91 -6.91 -6.81 2.90
CA PRO A 91 -6.67 -8.22 2.62
C PRO A 91 -7.00 -9.08 3.85
N ALA A 92 -8.22 -9.62 3.92
CA ALA A 92 -8.63 -10.51 5.01
C ALA A 92 -8.31 -11.97 4.67
N ALA A 93 -7.21 -12.51 5.21
CA ALA A 93 -6.98 -13.96 5.25
C ALA A 93 -7.86 -14.58 6.34
N THR A 94 -8.65 -15.59 5.97
CA THR A 94 -9.37 -16.47 6.90
C THR A 94 -8.76 -17.86 6.84
N ARG A 95 -8.80 -18.56 7.99
CA ARG A 95 -8.59 -20.00 8.08
C ARG A 95 -9.92 -20.71 7.88
#